data_AF-A0A9E2CY92-F1
#
_entry.id   AF-A0A9E2CY92-F1
#
_cell.length_a   1.000
_cell.length_b   1.000
_cell.length_c   1.000
_cell.angle_alpha   90.00
_cell.angle_beta   90.00
_cell.angle_gamma   90.00
#
_symmetry.space_group_name_H-M   'P 1'
#
loop_
_entity.id
_entity.type
_entity.pdbx_description
1 polymer ?
#
loop_
_entity_poly.entity_id
_entity_poly.type
_entity_poly.pdbx_seq_one_letter_code
_entity_poly.pdbx_strand_id
1 'polypeptide(L)'
;MLFIQDQSGSYLPAPKDAVLTEARRLSSHQLRRGVFIRSPDMARLAISAKLSGNECEMFACLFLDSKHRVLAWVEMFRGSVNSATVHPREVVKEAL
;
A
#
# COMPACT_ATOMS: atom_id res chain seq x y z
N MET A 1 17.25 10.05 15.52
CA MET A 1 17.36 11.10 14.48
C MET A 1 17.89 10.41 13.24
N LEU A 2 17.23 10.55 12.08
CA LEU A 2 17.69 9.94 10.81
C LEU A 2 18.71 10.86 10.13
N PHE A 3 19.68 10.29 9.43
CA PHE A 3 20.75 11.02 8.74
C PHE A 3 20.86 10.59 7.28
N ILE A 4 21.28 11.50 6.40
CA ILE A 4 21.53 11.24 4.98
C ILE A 4 23.01 11.51 4.72
N GLN A 5 23.68 10.61 3.99
CA GLN A 5 25.06 10.79 3.59
C GLN A 5 25.11 11.62 2.30
N ASP A 6 25.90 12.68 2.29
CA ASP A 6 26.16 13.45 1.06
C ASP A 6 27.24 12.78 0.18
N GLN A 7 27.51 13.34 -1.00
CA GLN A 7 28.51 12.81 -1.93
C GLN A 7 29.97 12.95 -1.44
N SER A 8 30.21 13.80 -0.44
CA SER A 8 31.51 13.97 0.23
C SER A 8 31.71 13.01 1.40
N GLY A 9 30.70 12.20 1.73
CA GLY A 9 30.73 11.23 2.83
C GLY A 9 30.28 11.81 4.18
N SER A 10 29.85 13.07 4.23
CA SER A 10 29.37 13.73 5.44
C SER A 10 27.93 13.35 5.77
N TYR A 11 27.62 13.14 7.05
CA TYR A 11 26.25 12.83 7.50
C TYR A 11 25.54 14.08 8.00
N LEU A 12 24.42 14.41 7.36
CA LEU A 12 23.56 15.54 7.75
C LEU A 12 22.22 15.02 8.29
N PRO A 13 21.59 15.71 9.26
CA PRO A 13 20.24 15.36 9.69
C PRO A 13 19.27 15.32 8.51
N ALA A 14 18.52 14.24 8.39
CA ALA A 14 17.58 14.06 7.29
C ALA A 14 16.41 15.04 7.45
N PRO A 15 16.13 15.90 6.44
CA PRO A 15 14.92 16.71 6.45
C PRO A 15 13.70 15.82 6.59
N LYS A 16 12.75 16.22 7.46
CA LYS A 16 11.55 15.41 7.74
C LYS A 16 10.78 15.08 6.46
N ASP A 17 10.67 16.03 5.55
CA ASP A 17 9.95 15.84 4.28
C ASP A 17 10.66 14.85 3.35
N ALA A 18 11.99 14.84 3.34
CA ALA A 18 12.77 13.87 2.56
C ALA A 18 12.57 12.45 3.11
N VAL A 19 12.60 12.29 4.44
CA VAL A 19 12.32 11.01 5.11
C VAL A 19 10.91 10.53 4.80
N LEU A 20 9.90 11.40 4.91
CA LEU A 20 8.51 11.03 4.67
C LEU A 20 8.26 10.70 3.19
N THR A 21 8.85 11.45 2.27
CA THR A 21 8.76 11.18 0.83
C THR A 21 9.36 9.82 0.49
N GLU A 22 10.54 9.53 1.02
CA GLU A 22 11.20 8.25 0.79
C GLU A 22 10.45 7.09 1.45
N ALA A 23 9.94 7.29 2.68
CA ALA A 23 9.10 6.30 3.35
C ALA A 23 7.82 6.00 2.54
N ARG A 24 7.16 7.03 1.99
CA ARG A 24 6.01 6.85 1.08
C ARG A 24 6.41 6.12 -0.19
N ARG A 25 7.56 6.46 -0.79
CA ARG A 25 8.09 5.79 -1.98
C ARG A 25 8.34 4.31 -1.71
N LEU A 26 9.03 3.95 -0.64
CA LEU A 26 9.28 2.57 -0.24
C LEU A 26 7.97 1.84 0.10
N SER A 27 7.05 2.48 0.79
CA SER A 27 5.73 1.91 1.10
C SER A 27 4.89 1.66 -0.14
N SER A 28 4.98 2.52 -1.16
CA SER A 28 4.26 2.35 -2.43
C SER A 28 4.69 1.09 -3.19
N HIS A 29 5.90 0.57 -2.90
CA HIS A 29 6.42 -0.66 -3.51
C HIS A 29 5.89 -1.94 -2.87
N GLN A 30 5.30 -1.89 -1.66
CA GLN A 30 4.90 -3.10 -0.93
C GLN A 30 3.74 -3.87 -1.57
N LEU A 31 2.96 -3.23 -2.45
CA LEU A 31 1.87 -3.86 -3.21
C LEU A 31 2.16 -3.93 -4.72
N ARG A 32 3.44 -3.87 -5.11
CA ARG A 32 3.82 -4.13 -6.52
C ARG A 32 3.70 -5.61 -6.84
N ARG A 33 3.38 -5.91 -8.09
CA ARG A 33 3.30 -7.29 -8.60
C ARG A 33 4.58 -8.06 -8.28
N GLY A 34 4.43 -9.28 -7.77
CA GLY A 34 5.52 -10.19 -7.40
C GLY A 34 6.01 -10.06 -5.94
N VAL A 35 5.60 -9.03 -5.21
CA VAL A 35 5.96 -8.89 -3.78
C VAL A 35 5.29 -9.99 -2.96
N PHE A 36 6.03 -10.59 -2.02
CA PHE A 36 5.48 -11.60 -1.11
C PHE A 36 4.73 -10.97 0.07
N ILE A 37 3.53 -11.45 0.32
CA ILE A 37 2.72 -11.14 1.50
C ILE A 37 2.66 -12.39 2.37
N ARG A 38 3.62 -12.54 3.30
CA ARG A 38 3.77 -13.76 4.11
C ARG A 38 2.97 -13.76 5.41
N SER A 39 2.34 -12.65 5.78
CA SER A 39 1.53 -12.55 6.99
C SER A 39 0.44 -11.48 6.88
N PRO A 40 -0.64 -11.60 7.67
CA PRO A 40 -1.65 -10.55 7.80
C PRO A 40 -1.08 -9.20 8.23
N ASP A 41 -0.06 -9.19 9.09
CA ASP A 41 0.57 -7.95 9.56
C ASP A 41 1.30 -7.21 8.42
N MET A 42 1.98 -7.94 7.55
CA MET A 42 2.58 -7.34 6.35
C MET A 42 1.52 -6.81 5.38
N ALA A 43 0.43 -7.55 5.20
CA ALA A 43 -0.69 -7.07 4.40
C ALA A 43 -1.26 -5.76 4.99
N ARG A 44 -1.53 -5.73 6.30
CA ARG A 44 -2.02 -4.55 7.00
C ARG A 44 -1.10 -3.35 6.80
N LEU A 45 0.20 -3.52 7.02
CA LEU A 45 1.18 -2.43 6.85
C LEU A 45 1.17 -1.87 5.42
N ALA A 46 1.23 -2.76 4.43
CA ALA A 46 1.27 -2.38 3.02
C ALA A 46 -0.03 -1.69 2.56
N ILE A 47 -1.18 -2.19 3.02
CA ILE A 47 -2.51 -1.66 2.70
C ILE A 47 -2.77 -0.33 3.42
N SER A 48 -2.44 -0.22 4.71
CA SER A 48 -2.63 1.02 5.46
C SER A 48 -1.90 2.20 4.83
N ALA A 49 -0.69 1.98 4.30
CA ALA A 49 0.05 3.01 3.57
C ALA A 49 -0.65 3.44 2.26
N LYS A 50 -1.42 2.54 1.63
CA LYS A 50 -2.17 2.82 0.39
C LYS A 50 -3.50 3.53 0.65
N LEU A 51 -4.19 3.15 1.73
CA LEU A 51 -5.48 3.72 2.12
C LEU A 51 -5.32 5.09 2.80
N SER A 52 -4.16 5.36 3.41
CA SER A 52 -3.87 6.64 4.07
C SER A 52 -4.10 7.82 3.12
N GLY A 53 -5.02 8.72 3.48
CA GLY A 53 -5.37 9.90 2.70
C GLY A 53 -6.68 9.79 1.89
N ASN A 54 -7.35 8.64 1.92
CA ASN A 54 -8.72 8.54 1.42
C ASN A 54 -9.72 8.93 2.53
N GLU A 55 -10.64 9.86 2.22
CA GLU A 55 -11.61 10.39 3.19
C GLU A 55 -12.92 9.59 3.24
N CYS A 56 -13.10 8.62 2.35
CA CYS A 56 -14.31 7.81 2.24
C CYS A 56 -14.04 6.33 2.48
N GLU A 57 -15.08 5.57 2.81
CA GLU A 57 -14.98 4.12 2.87
C GLU A 57 -14.65 3.54 1.49
N MET A 58 -13.74 2.57 1.46
CA MET A 58 -13.27 1.91 0.26
C MET A 58 -13.21 0.40 0.46
N PHE A 59 -13.71 -0.34 -0.53
CA PHE A 59 -13.47 -1.76 -0.65
C PHE A 59 -12.47 -1.99 -1.78
N ALA A 60 -11.37 -2.66 -1.45
CA ALA A 60 -10.31 -2.99 -2.38
C ALA A 60 -9.87 -4.44 -2.22
N CYS A 61 -9.38 -5.03 -3.30
CA CYS A 61 -8.89 -6.40 -3.35
C CYS A 61 -7.38 -6.43 -3.59
N LEU A 62 -6.69 -7.21 -2.75
CA LEU A 62 -5.31 -7.59 -2.98
C LEU A 62 -5.30 -9.01 -3.56
N PHE A 63 -5.15 -9.11 -4.87
CA PHE A 63 -5.07 -10.40 -5.55
C PHE A 63 -3.68 -10.99 -5.39
N LEU A 64 -3.62 -12.27 -5.04
CA LEU A 64 -2.37 -13.00 -4.81
C LEU A 64 -2.33 -14.27 -5.66
N ASP A 65 -1.12 -14.69 -6.04
CA ASP A 65 -0.90 -16.03 -6.60
C ASP A 65 -0.87 -17.10 -5.50
N SER A 66 -0.79 -18.37 -5.90
CA SER A 66 -0.72 -19.53 -4.99
C SER A 66 0.53 -19.56 -4.10
N LYS A 67 1.51 -18.67 -4.32
CA LYS A 67 2.73 -18.49 -3.51
C LYS A 67 2.66 -17.21 -2.66
N HIS A 68 1.47 -16.64 -2.50
CA HIS A 68 1.19 -15.40 -1.76
C HIS A 68 1.95 -14.19 -2.31
N ARG A 69 2.15 -14.13 -3.63
CA ARG A 69 2.75 -12.98 -4.30
C ARG A 69 1.67 -12.09 -4.89
N VAL A 70 1.85 -10.78 -4.77
CA VAL A 70 0.90 -9.81 -5.32
C VAL A 70 0.75 -9.98 -6.83
N LEU A 71 -0.48 -10.13 -7.28
CA LEU A 71 -0.87 -10.03 -8.69
C LEU A 71 -1.29 -8.60 -9.00
N ALA A 72 -2.20 -8.05 -8.20
CA ALA A 72 -2.73 -6.70 -8.35
C ALA A 72 -3.35 -6.18 -7.04
N TRP A 73 -3.39 -4.86 -6.91
CA TRP A 73 -4.23 -4.12 -5.96
C TRP A 73 -5.30 -3.40 -6.76
N VAL A 74 -6.57 -3.65 -6.46
CA VAL A 74 -7.71 -3.06 -7.19
C VAL A 74 -8.68 -2.45 -6.21
N GLU A 75 -8.92 -1.15 -6.34
CA GLU A 75 -9.95 -0.43 -5.58
C GLU A 75 -11.28 -0.59 -6.31
N MET A 76 -12.19 -1.39 -5.76
CA MET A 76 -13.38 -1.84 -6.49
C MET A 76 -14.61 -0.98 -6.20
N PHE A 77 -14.77 -0.54 -4.94
CA PHE A 77 -15.92 0.25 -4.54
C PHE A 77 -15.49 1.39 -3.63
N ARG A 78 -16.12 2.55 -3.81
CA ARG A 78 -16.02 3.70 -2.93
C ARG A 78 -17.39 4.02 -2.40
N GLY A 79 -17.46 4.27 -1.10
CA GLY A 79 -18.67 4.63 -0.38
C GLY A 79 -18.68 6.08 0.04
N SER A 80 -19.61 6.36 0.94
CA SER A 80 -19.60 7.56 1.77
C SER A 80 -18.66 7.37 2.96
N VAL A 81 -18.70 8.29 3.91
CA VAL A 81 -18.03 8.15 5.21
C VAL A 81 -18.68 7.09 6.13
N ASN A 82 -19.91 6.64 5.83
CA ASN A 82 -20.70 5.77 6.71
C ASN A 82 -21.00 4.38 6.13
N SER A 83 -20.84 4.21 4.81
CA SER A 83 -21.10 2.92 4.15
C SER A 83 -20.56 2.91 2.72
N ALA A 84 -20.11 1.72 2.28
CA ALA A 84 -19.87 1.37 0.89
C ALA A 84 -20.72 0.14 0.50
N THR A 85 -21.38 0.20 -0.66
CA THR A 85 -22.09 -0.96 -1.21
C THR A 85 -21.13 -1.82 -2.02
N VAL A 86 -21.04 -3.11 -1.67
CA VAL A 86 -20.18 -4.08 -2.35
C VAL A 86 -21.05 -5.09 -3.09
N HIS A 87 -20.73 -5.36 -4.34
CA HIS A 87 -21.40 -6.38 -5.15
C HIS A 87 -20.47 -7.59 -5.33
N PRO A 88 -20.70 -8.72 -4.61
CA PRO A 88 -19.82 -9.88 -4.66
C PRO A 88 -19.57 -10.42 -6.07
N ARG A 89 -20.55 -10.33 -6.96
CA ARG A 89 -20.40 -10.74 -8.37
C ARG A 89 -19.28 -10.01 -9.10
N GLU A 90 -19.10 -8.71 -8.84
CA GLU A 90 -18.05 -7.92 -9.49
C GLU A 90 -16.68 -8.26 -8.89
N VAL A 91 -16.63 -8.54 -7.57
CA VAL A 91 -15.41 -9.02 -6.89
C VAL A 91 -14.91 -10.31 -7.52
N VAL A 92 -15.81 -11.28 -7.73
CA VAL A 92 -15.47 -12.56 -8.35
C VAL A 92 -15.05 -12.36 -9.81
N LYS A 93 -15.75 -11.50 -10.55
CA LYS A 93 -15.43 -11.20 -11.95
C LYS A 93 -14.03 -10.61 -12.12
N GLU A 94 -13.59 -9.76 -11.20
CA GLU A 94 -12.24 -9.18 -11.22
C GLU A 94 -11.15 -10.18 -10.79
N ALA A 95 -11.52 -11.21 -10.02
CA ALA A 95 -10.61 -12.23 -9.52
C ALA A 95 -10.29 -13.34 -10.53
N LEU A 96 -11.12 -13.51 -11.55
CA LEU A 96 -11.08 -14.61 -12.55
C LEU A 96 -10.41 -14.15 -13.85
#